data_AF-A0A7Y2A5A0-F1
#
_entry.id   AF-A0A7Y2A5A0-F1
#
_cell.length_a   1.000
_cell.length_b   1.000
_cell.length_c   1.000
_cell.angle_alpha   90.00
_cell.angle_beta   90.00
_cell.angle_gamma   90.00
#
_symmetry.space_group_name_H-M   'P 1'
#
loop_
_entity.id
_entity.type
_entity.pdbx_description
1 polymer ?
#
loop_
_entity_poly.entity_id
_entity_poly.type
_entity_poly.pdbx_seq_one_letter_code
_entity_poly.pdbx_strand_id
1 'polypeptide(L)'
;LRDASNGPEVADHLGGVLGVPVRILEGTDEARLSFLGVHAAIAFEGDRHAVVDLGGGSLELALGDGPEMSEGHSWPIGVSRLRALVGRPEVIDTNAESRLRNLVAEALGDTPPLDRGTEAVLIGGTVRAIVRLIADRSRPWVPRSLNQFRVTREEVDKAVALLAPRSARVRVDELSVDPDRAEALGAAAVILSEVLHRLGIEEAMLSDWGLRTGVILDSLGIAPPEGTEVRMRSVRALREEFLGDDPHPAHVAGLARQLMDQTAPLHELTDDERALVEVAAHLHDIGRSLSLSGHHRHSAYLVEHADLRGISPDDLGVVLSLVRFHRGGAPRVSYPPFRAMAPEARARVRVMAAMLQLADALDRPRDGSVRRVVAADTGTSLLLRTPGVDLTPHASEMEARLEYAGSALGRHVEIAQ
;
A
#
# COMPACT_ATOMS: atom_id res chain seq x y z
N LEU A 1 20.07 -14.20 -19.27
CA LEU A 1 21.39 -13.83 -19.84
C LEU A 1 22.52 -14.43 -19.03
N ARG A 2 22.57 -14.19 -17.70
CA ARG A 2 23.56 -14.77 -16.78
C ARG A 2 23.88 -16.26 -17.00
N ASP A 3 22.86 -17.10 -17.06
CA ASP A 3 23.06 -18.56 -17.13
C ASP A 3 23.28 -19.11 -18.56
N ALA A 4 23.20 -18.26 -19.59
CA ALA A 4 23.34 -18.70 -20.98
C ALA A 4 24.82 -18.65 -21.40
N SER A 5 25.32 -19.70 -22.06
CA SER A 5 26.73 -19.77 -22.51
C SER A 5 27.10 -18.64 -23.47
N ASN A 6 26.15 -18.18 -24.29
CA ASN A 6 26.29 -17.04 -25.19
C ASN A 6 25.71 -15.73 -24.61
N GLY A 7 25.48 -15.66 -23.29
CA GLY A 7 24.92 -14.50 -22.60
C GLY A 7 25.66 -13.19 -22.89
N PRO A 8 27.01 -13.14 -22.78
CA PRO A 8 27.78 -11.95 -23.10
C PRO A 8 27.61 -11.48 -24.55
N GLU A 9 27.64 -12.40 -25.52
CA GLU A 9 27.45 -12.08 -26.94
C GLU A 9 26.08 -11.45 -27.21
N VAL A 10 25.04 -11.97 -26.56
CA VAL A 10 23.68 -11.41 -26.66
C VAL A 10 23.61 -10.03 -26.01
N ALA A 11 24.25 -9.83 -24.86
CA ALA A 11 24.30 -8.52 -24.19
C ALA A 11 25.03 -7.47 -25.04
N ASP A 12 26.16 -7.83 -25.65
CA ASP A 12 26.92 -6.95 -26.55
C ASP A 12 26.10 -6.60 -27.81
N HIS A 13 25.42 -7.60 -28.39
CA HIS A 13 24.55 -7.37 -29.53
C HIS A 13 23.39 -6.42 -29.19
N LEU A 14 22.70 -6.65 -28.07
CA LEU A 14 21.63 -5.78 -27.59
C LEU A 14 22.16 -4.37 -27.30
N GLY A 15 23.36 -4.24 -26.71
CA GLY A 15 23.97 -2.95 -26.45
C GLY A 15 24.29 -2.17 -27.72
N GLY A 16 24.78 -2.85 -28.76
CA GLY A 16 25.00 -2.27 -30.08
C GLY A 16 23.71 -1.77 -30.75
N VAL A 17 22.60 -2.49 -30.58
CA VAL A 17 21.29 -2.10 -31.13
C VAL A 17 20.66 -0.94 -30.34
N LEU A 18 20.74 -0.97 -29.00
CA LEU A 18 20.12 0.03 -28.14
C LEU A 18 20.94 1.32 -28.02
N GLY A 19 22.22 1.30 -28.40
CA GLY A 19 23.14 2.43 -28.25
C GLY A 19 23.56 2.71 -26.81
N VAL A 20 23.28 1.79 -25.88
CA VAL A 20 23.64 1.87 -24.46
C VAL A 20 24.15 0.50 -23.99
N PRO A 21 25.12 0.43 -23.07
CA PRO A 21 25.65 -0.85 -22.60
C PRO A 21 24.56 -1.66 -21.87
N VAL A 22 24.46 -2.95 -22.17
CA VAL A 22 23.59 -3.88 -21.45
C VAL A 22 24.41 -4.58 -20.38
N ARG A 23 24.14 -4.26 -19.12
CA ARG A 23 24.78 -4.91 -17.97
C ARG A 23 24.01 -6.17 -17.58
N ILE A 24 24.71 -7.31 -17.54
CA ILE A 24 24.20 -8.53 -16.92
C ILE A 24 24.40 -8.39 -15.41
N LEU A 25 23.34 -8.60 -14.64
CA LEU A 25 23.37 -8.56 -13.18
C LEU A 25 23.66 -9.95 -12.61
N GLU A 26 24.50 -9.98 -11.57
CA GLU A 26 24.62 -11.15 -10.71
C GLU A 26 23.35 -11.27 -9.82
N GLY A 27 23.07 -12.48 -9.33
CA GLY A 27 21.87 -12.71 -8.53
C GLY A 27 21.84 -11.90 -7.24
N THR A 28 23.00 -11.68 -6.61
CA THR A 28 23.13 -10.83 -5.41
C THR A 28 22.93 -9.35 -5.72
N ASP A 29 23.31 -8.89 -6.91
CA ASP A 29 23.01 -7.54 -7.38
C ASP A 29 21.50 -7.37 -7.62
N GLU A 30 20.85 -8.35 -8.23
CA GLU A 30 19.38 -8.36 -8.37
C GLU A 30 18.70 -8.28 -7.01
N ALA A 31 19.11 -9.10 -6.05
CA ALA A 31 18.59 -9.09 -4.68
C ALA A 31 18.74 -7.71 -4.02
N ARG A 32 19.94 -7.11 -4.07
CA ARG A 32 20.22 -5.78 -3.51
C ARG A 32 19.36 -4.69 -4.14
N LEU A 33 19.24 -4.68 -5.47
CA LEU A 33 18.47 -3.68 -6.20
C LEU A 33 16.97 -3.86 -5.95
N SER A 34 16.47 -5.10 -5.93
CA SER A 34 15.09 -5.38 -5.54
C SER A 34 14.79 -4.91 -4.11
N PHE A 35 15.71 -5.14 -3.16
CA PHE A 35 15.60 -4.64 -1.78
C PHE A 35 15.48 -3.12 -1.73
N LEU A 36 16.39 -2.40 -2.41
CA LEU A 36 16.34 -0.94 -2.54
C LEU A 36 15.01 -0.44 -3.12
N GLY A 37 14.53 -1.09 -4.19
CA GLY A 37 13.26 -0.75 -4.83
C GLY A 37 12.05 -0.94 -3.92
N VAL A 38 12.05 -2.00 -3.12
CA VAL A 38 10.98 -2.29 -2.14
C VAL A 38 10.98 -1.28 -1.01
N HIS A 39 12.13 -0.93 -0.46
CA HIS A 39 12.26 0.07 0.61
C HIS A 39 11.75 1.46 0.21
N ALA A 40 11.81 1.80 -1.08
CA ALA A 40 11.24 3.06 -1.56
C ALA A 40 9.71 3.02 -1.76
N ALA A 41 9.06 1.86 -1.63
CA ALA A 41 7.63 1.67 -1.86
C ALA A 41 6.83 1.24 -0.61
N ILE A 42 7.49 0.55 0.32
CA ILE A 42 6.87 -0.02 1.53
C ILE A 42 7.29 0.79 2.75
N ALA A 43 6.31 1.23 3.54
CA ALA A 43 6.53 1.74 4.89
C ALA A 43 6.54 0.55 5.85
N PHE A 44 7.74 0.08 6.19
CA PHE A 44 7.94 -0.97 7.19
C PHE A 44 7.68 -0.45 8.60
N GLU A 45 7.26 -1.35 9.49
CA GLU A 45 6.99 -1.09 10.90
C GLU A 45 8.03 -1.75 11.81
N GLY A 46 8.58 -2.90 11.38
CA GLY A 46 9.62 -3.63 12.08
C GLY A 46 11.03 -3.21 11.67
N ASP A 47 12.03 -3.79 12.33
CA ASP A 47 13.43 -3.52 12.02
C ASP A 47 13.97 -4.46 10.93
N ARG A 48 13.46 -5.70 10.87
CA ARG A 48 14.01 -6.76 10.02
C ARG A 48 13.09 -7.08 8.85
N HIS A 49 13.65 -7.05 7.65
CA HIS A 49 12.90 -7.18 6.40
C HIS A 49 13.44 -8.31 5.55
N ALA A 50 12.53 -8.99 4.85
CA ALA A 50 12.86 -9.98 3.84
C ALA A 50 12.16 -9.65 2.52
N VAL A 51 12.92 -9.52 1.44
CA VAL A 51 12.38 -9.33 0.08
C VAL A 51 12.57 -10.61 -0.71
N VAL A 52 11.47 -11.19 -1.15
CA VAL A 52 11.39 -12.43 -1.92
C VAL A 52 10.98 -12.09 -3.36
N ASP A 53 11.93 -12.18 -4.30
CA ASP A 53 11.68 -11.95 -5.72
C ASP A 53 11.52 -13.28 -6.45
N LEU A 54 10.28 -13.64 -6.79
CA LEU A 54 10.02 -14.85 -7.58
C LEU A 54 9.89 -14.49 -9.06
N GLY A 55 11.03 -14.57 -9.74
CA GLY A 55 11.15 -14.36 -11.19
C GLY A 55 10.82 -15.61 -12.02
N GLY A 56 11.04 -15.49 -13.33
CA GLY A 56 10.89 -16.61 -14.26
C GLY A 56 12.09 -17.57 -14.25
N GLY A 57 13.30 -17.05 -14.04
CA GLY A 57 14.54 -17.83 -14.05
C GLY A 57 15.04 -18.20 -12.65
N SER A 58 14.94 -17.29 -11.69
CA SER A 58 15.48 -17.44 -10.35
C SER A 58 14.48 -17.00 -9.28
N LEU A 59 14.86 -17.30 -8.03
CA LEU A 59 14.29 -16.76 -6.80
C LEU A 59 15.42 -16.00 -6.09
N GLU A 60 15.18 -14.76 -5.71
CA GLU A 60 16.08 -13.98 -4.88
C GLU A 60 15.49 -13.80 -3.47
N LEU A 61 16.33 -13.89 -2.45
CA LEU A 61 16.01 -13.51 -1.07
C LEU A 61 17.02 -12.46 -0.61
N ALA A 62 16.54 -11.27 -0.29
CA ALA A 62 17.34 -10.22 0.33
C ALA A 62 16.85 -10.00 1.77
N LEU A 63 17.78 -9.95 2.72
CA LEU A 63 17.53 -9.67 4.13
C LEU A 63 18.24 -8.38 4.52
N GLY A 64 17.66 -7.63 5.44
CA GLY A 64 18.25 -6.41 5.97
C GLY A 64 17.59 -5.96 7.26
N ASP A 65 18.35 -5.21 8.05
CA ASP A 65 17.87 -4.52 9.24
C ASP A 65 17.83 -3.01 8.89
N GLY A 66 16.69 -2.52 8.42
CA GLY A 66 16.57 -1.19 7.80
C GLY A 66 16.74 -1.18 6.26
N PRO A 67 17.09 -0.02 5.65
CA PRO A 67 17.08 0.18 4.19
C PRO A 67 18.28 -0.40 3.45
N GLU A 68 19.27 -0.93 4.17
CA GLU A 68 20.44 -1.58 3.60
C GLU A 68 20.32 -3.11 3.70
N MET A 69 20.63 -3.79 2.59
CA MET A 69 20.65 -5.25 2.56
C MET A 69 21.89 -5.77 3.31
N SER A 70 21.69 -6.63 4.30
CA SER A 70 22.75 -7.32 5.04
C SER A 70 23.12 -8.67 4.43
N GLU A 71 22.17 -9.37 3.83
CA GLU A 71 22.38 -10.69 3.22
C GLU A 71 21.54 -10.84 1.94
N GLY A 72 22.09 -11.52 0.94
CA GLY A 72 21.44 -11.74 -0.35
C GLY A 72 21.74 -13.11 -0.93
N HIS A 73 20.68 -13.80 -1.35
CA HIS A 73 20.75 -15.13 -1.96
C HIS A 73 20.02 -15.13 -3.31
N SER A 74 20.48 -15.98 -4.22
CA SER A 74 19.79 -16.24 -5.50
C SER A 74 19.88 -17.73 -5.82
N TRP A 75 18.73 -18.33 -6.11
CA TRP A 75 18.61 -19.73 -6.50
C TRP A 75 18.02 -19.84 -7.91
N PRO A 76 18.50 -20.79 -8.74
CA PRO A 76 17.98 -20.99 -10.09
C PRO A 76 16.66 -21.78 -10.07
N ILE A 77 15.65 -21.28 -9.37
CA ILE A 77 14.35 -21.94 -9.14
C ILE A 77 13.14 -21.07 -9.51
N GLY A 78 13.31 -20.15 -10.48
CA GLY A 78 12.20 -19.32 -10.95
C GLY A 78 11.09 -20.14 -11.64
N VAL A 79 9.92 -19.52 -11.78
CA VAL A 79 8.68 -20.18 -12.23
C VAL A 79 8.85 -20.87 -13.58
N SER A 80 9.36 -20.17 -14.58
CA SER A 80 9.51 -20.69 -15.95
C SER A 80 10.54 -21.83 -15.99
N ARG A 81 11.61 -21.71 -15.20
CA ARG A 81 12.66 -22.74 -15.09
C ARG A 81 12.12 -24.02 -14.47
N LEU A 82 11.50 -23.95 -13.30
CA LEU A 82 10.95 -25.14 -12.63
C LEU A 82 9.81 -25.77 -13.44
N ARG A 83 8.92 -24.95 -14.01
CA ARG A 83 7.85 -25.42 -14.92
C ARG A 83 8.44 -26.19 -16.10
N ALA A 84 9.58 -25.76 -16.66
CA ALA A 84 10.24 -26.48 -17.74
C ALA A 84 10.77 -27.86 -17.31
N LEU A 85 11.37 -27.97 -16.12
CA LEU A 85 11.89 -29.24 -15.58
C LEU A 85 10.81 -30.30 -15.33
N VAL A 86 9.57 -29.87 -15.09
CA VAL A 86 8.42 -30.76 -14.93
C VAL A 86 7.61 -30.98 -16.22
N GLY A 87 8.11 -30.55 -17.38
CA GLY A 87 7.51 -30.83 -18.69
C GLY A 87 6.51 -29.78 -19.18
N ARG A 88 6.56 -28.56 -18.64
CA ARG A 88 5.68 -27.42 -18.97
C ARG A 88 4.17 -27.71 -18.89
N PRO A 89 3.69 -28.38 -17.83
CA PRO A 89 2.27 -28.64 -17.68
C PRO A 89 1.47 -27.33 -17.64
N GLU A 90 0.29 -27.35 -18.26
CA GLU A 90 -0.71 -26.30 -18.14
C GLU A 90 -1.58 -26.52 -16.88
N VAL A 91 -1.99 -27.77 -16.69
CA VAL A 91 -2.67 -28.27 -15.49
C VAL A 91 -1.64 -28.98 -14.61
N ILE A 92 -1.56 -28.57 -13.34
CA ILE A 92 -0.66 -29.16 -12.37
C ILE A 92 -1.41 -30.29 -11.66
N ASP A 93 -1.10 -31.52 -12.03
CA ASP A 93 -1.56 -32.71 -11.31
C ASP A 93 -0.73 -32.95 -10.04
N THR A 94 -1.13 -33.95 -9.24
CA THR A 94 -0.46 -34.29 -7.97
C THR A 94 1.02 -34.64 -8.15
N ASN A 95 1.40 -35.26 -9.27
CA ASN A 95 2.79 -35.63 -9.54
C ASN A 95 3.63 -34.39 -9.89
N ALA A 96 3.13 -33.54 -10.79
CA ALA A 96 3.76 -32.28 -11.13
C ALA A 96 3.90 -31.36 -9.92
N GLU A 97 2.86 -31.27 -9.07
CA GLU A 97 2.89 -30.51 -7.83
C GLU A 97 3.99 -31.03 -6.89
N SER A 98 4.01 -32.34 -6.62
CA SER A 98 5.00 -32.97 -5.74
C SER A 98 6.43 -32.74 -6.25
N ARG A 99 6.65 -32.84 -7.57
CA ARG A 99 7.95 -32.58 -8.19
C ARG A 99 8.37 -31.12 -8.05
N LEU A 100 7.46 -30.16 -8.26
CA LEU A 100 7.75 -28.73 -8.08
C LEU A 100 8.13 -28.43 -6.62
N ARG A 101 7.37 -28.95 -5.66
CA ARG A 101 7.67 -28.77 -4.23
C ARG A 101 9.02 -29.34 -3.85
N ASN A 102 9.33 -30.56 -4.31
CA ASN A 102 10.63 -31.18 -4.05
C ASN A 102 11.80 -30.37 -4.62
N LEU A 103 11.67 -29.81 -5.83
CA LEU A 103 12.72 -28.97 -6.44
C LEU A 103 12.96 -27.69 -5.63
N VAL A 104 11.90 -27.06 -5.11
CA VAL A 104 12.03 -25.89 -4.22
C VAL A 104 12.66 -26.28 -2.89
N ALA A 105 12.19 -27.39 -2.29
CA ALA A 105 12.68 -27.88 -1.02
C ALA A 105 14.16 -28.29 -1.06
N GLU A 106 14.62 -28.88 -2.16
CA GLU A 106 16.03 -29.24 -2.38
C GLU A 106 16.89 -27.98 -2.51
N ALA A 107 16.44 -26.98 -3.28
CA ALA A 107 17.19 -25.75 -3.49
C ALA A 107 17.28 -24.87 -2.21
N LEU A 108 16.22 -24.85 -1.40
CA LEU A 108 16.16 -24.15 -0.11
C LEU A 108 16.59 -25.05 1.07
N GLY A 109 17.19 -26.21 0.81
CA GLY A 109 17.43 -27.26 1.81
C GLY A 109 18.16 -26.78 3.06
N ASP A 110 19.20 -25.96 2.88
CA ASP A 110 20.05 -25.46 3.97
C ASP A 110 19.62 -24.06 4.47
N THR A 111 18.59 -23.45 3.87
CA THR A 111 18.12 -22.12 4.25
C THR A 111 17.27 -22.22 5.51
N PRO A 112 17.67 -21.60 6.64
CA PRO A 112 16.84 -21.60 7.85
C PRO A 112 15.55 -20.79 7.61
N PRO A 113 14.47 -21.11 8.34
CA PRO A 113 13.30 -20.23 8.38
C PRO A 113 13.68 -18.82 8.85
N LEU A 114 12.94 -17.82 8.39
CA LEU A 114 13.13 -16.45 8.83
C LEU A 114 12.80 -16.31 10.32
N ASP A 115 13.52 -15.41 11.00
CA ASP A 115 13.27 -15.15 12.42
C ASP A 115 11.88 -14.52 12.61
N ARG A 116 11.28 -14.79 13.78
CA ARG A 116 10.00 -14.19 14.15
C ARG A 116 10.10 -12.67 14.15
N GLY A 117 9.08 -12.02 13.61
CA GLY A 117 9.03 -10.56 13.48
C GLY A 117 9.67 -10.02 12.20
N THR A 118 10.25 -10.88 11.35
CA THR A 118 10.71 -10.46 10.02
C THR A 118 9.52 -10.12 9.13
N GLU A 119 9.46 -8.89 8.62
CA GLU A 119 8.44 -8.48 7.66
C GLU A 119 8.84 -8.95 6.24
N ALA A 120 8.08 -9.90 5.70
CA ALA A 120 8.30 -10.43 4.36
C ALA A 120 7.55 -9.64 3.29
N VAL A 121 8.22 -9.38 2.17
CA VAL A 121 7.68 -8.70 1.00
C VAL A 121 7.90 -9.56 -0.24
N LEU A 122 6.84 -9.78 -1.00
CA LEU A 122 6.85 -10.50 -2.25
C LEU A 122 6.89 -9.54 -3.43
N ILE A 123 7.72 -9.86 -4.41
CA ILE A 123 7.75 -9.19 -5.71
C ILE A 123 7.76 -10.22 -6.83
N GLY A 124 7.44 -9.75 -8.05
CA GLY A 124 7.35 -10.58 -9.24
C GLY A 124 5.98 -10.49 -9.92
N GLY A 125 5.98 -10.48 -11.26
CA GLY A 125 4.76 -10.31 -12.05
C GLY A 125 3.74 -11.43 -11.79
N THR A 126 4.18 -12.69 -11.75
CA THR A 126 3.28 -13.81 -11.51
C THR A 126 2.77 -13.83 -10.07
N VAL A 127 3.60 -13.44 -9.10
CA VAL A 127 3.18 -13.29 -7.69
C VAL A 127 2.09 -12.22 -7.56
N ARG A 128 2.28 -11.05 -8.20
CA ARG A 128 1.26 -9.99 -8.26
C ARG A 128 -0.08 -10.50 -8.79
N ALA A 129 -0.06 -11.38 -9.80
CA ALA A 129 -1.29 -11.95 -10.36
C ALA A 129 -1.99 -12.90 -9.38
N ILE A 130 -1.23 -13.72 -8.64
CA ILE A 130 -1.79 -14.59 -7.58
C ILE A 130 -2.42 -13.74 -6.47
N VAL A 131 -1.69 -12.73 -5.96
CA VAL A 131 -2.18 -11.85 -4.91
C VAL A 131 -3.40 -11.06 -5.36
N ARG A 132 -3.42 -10.60 -6.62
CA ARG A 132 -4.61 -9.94 -7.20
C ARG A 132 -5.84 -10.85 -7.21
N LEU A 133 -5.69 -12.08 -7.67
CA LEU A 133 -6.78 -13.06 -7.65
C LEU A 133 -7.28 -13.33 -6.22
N ILE A 134 -6.37 -13.41 -5.24
CA ILE A 134 -6.74 -13.55 -3.83
C ILE A 134 -7.54 -12.34 -3.36
N ALA A 135 -7.06 -11.12 -3.62
CA ALA A 135 -7.73 -9.88 -3.23
C ALA A 135 -9.13 -9.77 -3.85
N ASP A 136 -9.27 -9.96 -5.17
CA ASP A 136 -10.52 -9.83 -5.91
C ASP A 136 -11.61 -10.82 -5.42
N ARG A 137 -11.20 -11.95 -4.84
CA ARG A 137 -12.11 -12.98 -4.33
C ARG A 137 -12.41 -12.86 -2.84
N SER A 138 -11.54 -12.20 -2.07
CA SER A 138 -11.61 -12.16 -0.61
C SER A 138 -12.03 -10.80 -0.07
N ARG A 139 -11.97 -9.73 -0.89
CA ARG A 139 -12.25 -8.36 -0.46
C ARG A 139 -13.42 -7.76 -1.25
N PRO A 140 -14.33 -7.01 -0.59
CA PRO A 140 -15.50 -6.40 -1.25
C PRO A 140 -15.15 -5.14 -2.07
N TRP A 141 -13.95 -4.58 -1.87
CA TRP A 141 -13.37 -3.51 -2.67
C TRP A 141 -11.87 -3.75 -2.75
N VAL A 142 -11.32 -3.59 -3.95
CA VAL A 142 -9.90 -3.81 -4.23
C VAL A 142 -9.40 -2.62 -5.05
N PRO A 143 -8.44 -1.83 -4.53
CA PRO A 143 -7.86 -0.72 -5.29
C PRO A 143 -6.98 -1.22 -6.45
N ARG A 144 -6.58 -0.30 -7.34
CA ARG A 144 -5.73 -0.63 -8.49
C ARG A 144 -4.36 -1.19 -8.06
N SER A 145 -3.66 -0.45 -7.21
CA SER A 145 -2.41 -0.90 -6.60
C SER A 145 -2.70 -1.85 -5.43
N LEU A 146 -1.86 -2.86 -5.29
CA LEU A 146 -1.84 -3.78 -4.15
C LEU A 146 -0.55 -3.66 -3.35
N ASN A 147 0.14 -2.53 -3.46
CA ASN A 147 1.33 -2.24 -2.66
C ASN A 147 0.97 -2.30 -1.17
N GLN A 148 1.77 -3.00 -0.35
CA GLN A 148 1.48 -3.31 1.06
C GLN A 148 0.21 -4.15 1.30
N PHE A 149 -0.39 -4.76 0.27
CA PHE A 149 -1.44 -5.74 0.50
C PHE A 149 -0.84 -6.97 1.18
N ARG A 150 -1.38 -7.34 2.34
CA ARG A 150 -0.97 -8.51 3.10
C ARG A 150 -1.71 -9.75 2.61
N VAL A 151 -0.97 -10.83 2.39
CA VAL A 151 -1.50 -12.15 2.02
C VAL A 151 -0.91 -13.20 2.94
N THR A 152 -1.76 -14.10 3.41
CA THR A 152 -1.36 -15.24 4.25
C THR A 152 -0.93 -16.43 3.40
N ARG A 153 -0.06 -17.28 3.94
CA ARG A 153 0.28 -18.56 3.30
C ARG A 153 -0.96 -19.42 3.05
N GLU A 154 -1.91 -19.42 3.98
CA GLU A 154 -3.18 -20.14 3.81
C GLU A 154 -3.99 -19.63 2.61
N GLU A 155 -4.03 -18.32 2.36
CA GLU A 155 -4.67 -17.76 1.16
C GLU A 155 -3.92 -18.16 -0.12
N VAL A 156 -2.58 -18.25 -0.09
CA VAL A 156 -1.78 -18.76 -1.20
C VAL A 156 -2.06 -20.25 -1.44
N ASP A 157 -2.18 -21.06 -0.40
CA ASP A 157 -2.53 -22.49 -0.50
C ASP A 157 -3.94 -22.69 -1.09
N LYS A 158 -4.90 -21.84 -0.71
CA LYS A 158 -6.23 -21.80 -1.35
C LYS A 158 -6.12 -21.42 -2.83
N ALA A 159 -5.22 -20.51 -3.19
CA ALA A 159 -4.94 -20.16 -4.58
C ALA A 159 -4.30 -21.34 -5.34
N VAL A 160 -3.45 -22.16 -4.71
CA VAL A 160 -2.94 -23.41 -5.30
C VAL A 160 -4.10 -24.34 -5.65
N ALA A 161 -4.99 -24.64 -4.69
CA ALA A 161 -6.14 -25.51 -4.90
C ALA A 161 -7.09 -24.99 -6.00
N LEU A 162 -7.15 -23.67 -6.19
CA LEU A 162 -7.91 -23.04 -7.25
C LEU A 162 -7.20 -23.12 -8.61
N LEU A 163 -5.92 -22.79 -8.68
CA LEU A 163 -5.20 -22.57 -9.93
C LEU A 163 -4.60 -23.85 -10.53
N ALA A 164 -3.97 -24.68 -9.69
CA ALA A 164 -3.25 -25.88 -10.11
C ALA A 164 -4.09 -26.81 -11.02
N PRO A 165 -5.33 -27.21 -10.66
CA PRO A 165 -6.10 -28.17 -11.44
C PRO A 165 -6.81 -27.59 -12.67
N ARG A 166 -6.72 -26.27 -12.91
CA ARG A 166 -7.45 -25.58 -14.00
C ARG A 166 -6.51 -25.29 -15.18
N SER A 167 -7.01 -25.39 -16.41
CA SER A 167 -6.25 -25.00 -17.60
C SER A 167 -6.09 -23.47 -17.67
N ALA A 168 -5.15 -22.99 -18.49
CA ALA A 168 -4.94 -21.56 -18.75
C ALA A 168 -6.22 -20.92 -19.26
N ARG A 169 -6.94 -21.60 -20.17
CA ARG A 169 -8.24 -21.13 -20.66
C ARG A 169 -9.24 -20.90 -19.53
N VAL A 170 -9.42 -21.87 -18.63
CA VAL A 170 -10.34 -21.73 -17.49
C VAL A 170 -9.90 -20.58 -16.57
N ARG A 171 -8.60 -20.42 -16.34
CA ARG A 171 -8.07 -19.30 -15.53
C ARG A 171 -8.40 -17.94 -16.16
N VAL A 172 -8.32 -17.82 -17.48
CA VAL A 172 -8.71 -16.58 -18.20
C VAL A 172 -10.23 -16.38 -18.14
N ASP A 173 -10.99 -17.37 -18.62
CA ASP A 173 -12.42 -17.25 -18.87
C ASP A 173 -13.23 -17.14 -17.56
N GLU A 174 -12.86 -17.88 -16.52
CA GLU A 174 -13.64 -17.97 -15.27
C GLU A 174 -13.03 -17.20 -14.10
N LEU A 175 -11.70 -16.98 -14.10
CA LEU A 175 -11.00 -16.31 -13.00
C LEU A 175 -10.47 -14.92 -13.37
N SER A 176 -10.74 -14.44 -14.60
CA SER A 176 -10.29 -13.12 -15.09
C SER A 176 -8.78 -12.91 -14.96
N VAL A 177 -8.00 -13.99 -15.11
CA VAL A 177 -6.54 -13.94 -15.11
C VAL A 177 -6.04 -13.38 -16.44
N ASP A 178 -4.99 -12.56 -16.39
CA ASP A 178 -4.27 -12.07 -17.57
C ASP A 178 -3.81 -13.24 -18.46
N PRO A 179 -4.20 -13.27 -19.76
CA PRO A 179 -3.81 -14.33 -20.69
C PRO A 179 -2.31 -14.60 -20.74
N ASP A 180 -1.47 -13.56 -20.66
CA ASP A 180 -0.01 -13.70 -20.75
C ASP A 180 0.59 -14.46 -19.56
N ARG A 181 -0.15 -14.54 -18.45
CA ARG A 181 0.28 -15.21 -17.21
C ARG A 181 -0.44 -16.52 -16.95
N ALA A 182 -1.56 -16.75 -17.63
CA ALA A 182 -2.48 -17.85 -17.33
C ALA A 182 -1.81 -19.23 -17.37
N GLU A 183 -0.89 -19.47 -18.31
CA GLU A 183 -0.18 -20.76 -18.40
C GLU A 183 0.69 -21.07 -17.20
N ALA A 184 1.47 -20.09 -16.73
CA ALA A 184 2.46 -20.29 -15.68
C ALA A 184 1.86 -20.22 -14.27
N LEU A 185 0.66 -19.66 -14.13
CA LEU A 185 0.08 -19.28 -12.83
C LEU A 185 -0.14 -20.47 -11.88
N GLY A 186 -0.53 -21.64 -12.39
CA GLY A 186 -0.71 -22.84 -11.56
C GLY A 186 0.61 -23.32 -10.94
N ALA A 187 1.68 -23.41 -11.74
CA ALA A 187 3.01 -23.76 -11.23
C ALA A 187 3.54 -22.69 -10.28
N ALA A 188 3.33 -21.41 -10.59
CA ALA A 188 3.77 -20.29 -9.75
C ALA A 188 3.10 -20.31 -8.37
N ALA A 189 1.82 -20.64 -8.27
CA ALA A 189 1.13 -20.75 -7.00
C ALA A 189 1.76 -21.86 -6.13
N VAL A 190 2.05 -23.03 -6.71
CA VAL A 190 2.71 -24.14 -6.01
C VAL A 190 4.10 -23.74 -5.53
N ILE A 191 4.90 -23.13 -6.40
CA ILE A 191 6.25 -22.68 -6.08
C ILE A 191 6.23 -21.63 -4.97
N LEU A 192 5.34 -20.63 -5.07
CA LEU A 192 5.21 -19.59 -4.05
C LEU A 192 4.78 -20.16 -2.70
N SER A 193 3.75 -21.04 -2.68
CA SER A 193 3.30 -21.76 -1.47
C SER A 193 4.46 -22.49 -0.80
N GLU A 194 5.27 -23.23 -1.58
CA GLU A 194 6.42 -23.94 -1.05
C GLU A 194 7.52 -23.00 -0.54
N VAL A 195 7.84 -21.92 -1.27
CA VAL A 195 8.82 -20.91 -0.81
C VAL A 195 8.39 -20.32 0.53
N LEU A 196 7.12 -19.91 0.68
CA LEU A 196 6.60 -19.38 1.94
C LEU A 196 6.69 -20.42 3.06
N HIS A 197 6.34 -21.68 2.77
CA HIS A 197 6.44 -22.77 3.74
C HIS A 197 7.88 -22.99 4.22
N ARG A 198 8.84 -23.09 3.29
CA ARG A 198 10.26 -23.36 3.59
C ARG A 198 10.93 -22.22 4.35
N LEU A 199 10.57 -20.98 4.03
CA LEU A 199 11.06 -19.79 4.73
C LEU A 199 10.33 -19.52 6.06
N GLY A 200 9.30 -20.30 6.41
CA GLY A 200 8.51 -20.08 7.63
C GLY A 200 7.67 -18.80 7.60
N ILE A 201 7.34 -18.30 6.40
CA ILE A 201 6.55 -17.08 6.22
C ILE A 201 5.06 -17.44 6.30
N GLU A 202 4.38 -16.91 7.31
CA GLU A 202 2.93 -17.07 7.49
C GLU A 202 2.13 -15.97 6.79
N GLU A 203 2.70 -14.76 6.69
CA GLU A 203 2.12 -13.59 6.04
C GLU A 203 3.22 -12.81 5.32
N ALA A 204 2.91 -12.28 4.14
CA ALA A 204 3.79 -11.38 3.42
C ALA A 204 3.02 -10.21 2.78
N MET A 205 3.67 -9.07 2.64
CA MET A 205 3.19 -7.94 1.86
C MET A 205 3.53 -8.12 0.38
N LEU A 206 2.75 -7.55 -0.52
CA LEU A 206 3.13 -7.39 -1.92
C LEU A 206 3.73 -6.00 -2.16
N SER A 207 4.81 -5.89 -2.94
CA SER A 207 5.28 -4.60 -3.46
C SER A 207 5.01 -4.43 -4.95
N ASP A 208 4.68 -3.21 -5.36
CA ASP A 208 4.61 -2.81 -6.77
C ASP A 208 5.99 -2.55 -7.36
N TRP A 209 6.96 -2.19 -6.52
CA TRP A 209 8.33 -1.88 -6.91
C TRP A 209 9.25 -3.06 -6.57
N GLY A 210 10.37 -3.12 -7.28
CA GLY A 210 11.36 -4.19 -7.17
C GLY A 210 12.55 -3.82 -8.04
N LEU A 211 13.16 -4.81 -8.70
CA LEU A 211 14.41 -4.66 -9.47
C LEU A 211 14.46 -3.40 -10.35
N ARG A 212 13.45 -3.18 -11.21
CA ARG A 212 13.45 -2.04 -12.15
C ARG A 212 13.56 -0.70 -11.43
N THR A 213 12.79 -0.52 -10.36
CA THR A 213 12.83 0.74 -9.61
C THR A 213 14.11 0.85 -8.79
N GLY A 214 14.60 -0.27 -8.25
CA GLY A 214 15.91 -0.36 -7.61
C GLY A 214 17.05 0.13 -8.50
N VAL A 215 17.11 -0.35 -9.74
CA VAL A 215 18.11 0.09 -10.73
C VAL A 215 18.04 1.60 -10.96
N ILE A 216 16.83 2.16 -11.06
CA ILE A 216 16.64 3.61 -11.28
C ILE A 216 17.16 4.39 -10.07
N LEU A 217 16.78 3.99 -8.85
CA LEU A 217 17.19 4.68 -7.62
C LEU A 217 18.71 4.60 -7.41
N ASP A 218 19.30 3.42 -7.60
CA ASP A 218 20.74 3.17 -7.50
C ASP A 218 21.51 4.03 -8.50
N SER A 219 21.04 4.09 -9.75
CA SER A 219 21.68 4.89 -10.81
C SER A 219 21.62 6.40 -10.54
N LEU A 220 20.59 6.86 -9.81
CA LEU A 220 20.43 8.27 -9.42
C LEU A 220 21.08 8.59 -8.06
N GLY A 221 21.63 7.59 -7.35
CA GLY A 221 22.17 7.76 -6.00
C GLY A 221 21.10 8.18 -4.98
N ILE A 222 19.84 7.81 -5.19
CA ILE A 222 18.73 8.16 -4.32
C ILE A 222 18.57 7.10 -3.25
N ALA A 223 18.83 7.48 -1.99
CA ALA A 223 18.49 6.65 -0.84
C ALA A 223 16.96 6.56 -0.65
N PRO A 224 16.43 5.38 -0.27
CA PRO A 224 15.02 5.24 0.02
C PRO A 224 14.70 5.95 1.36
N PRO A 225 13.51 6.56 1.49
CA PRO A 225 13.04 7.02 2.80
C PRO A 225 12.70 5.83 3.71
N GLU A 226 12.61 6.06 5.02
CA GLU A 226 12.31 5.03 6.01
C GLU A 226 10.95 5.25 6.68
N GLY A 227 10.29 4.16 7.07
CA GLY A 227 9.04 4.16 7.84
C GLY A 227 7.98 5.10 7.26
N THR A 228 7.44 5.99 8.11
CA THR A 228 6.37 6.93 7.75
C THR A 228 6.77 7.96 6.70
N GLU A 229 8.06 8.19 6.47
CA GLU A 229 8.53 9.15 5.47
C GLU A 229 8.33 8.62 4.04
N VAL A 230 8.27 7.31 3.82
CA VAL A 230 7.82 6.70 2.54
C VAL A 230 6.42 7.20 2.19
N ARG A 231 5.53 7.16 3.18
CA ARG A 231 4.15 7.64 3.06
C ARG A 231 4.12 9.14 2.79
N MET A 232 4.71 9.92 3.67
CA MET A 232 4.61 11.39 3.61
C MET A 232 5.31 11.99 2.40
N ARG A 233 6.39 11.37 1.89
CA ARG A 233 7.02 11.78 0.63
C ARG A 233 6.05 11.64 -0.56
N SER A 234 5.32 10.53 -0.65
CA SER A 234 4.34 10.33 -1.73
C SER A 234 3.15 11.28 -1.62
N VAL A 235 2.68 11.55 -0.40
CA VAL A 235 1.61 12.51 -0.11
C VAL A 235 2.01 13.93 -0.49
N ARG A 236 3.21 14.37 -0.11
CA ARG A 236 3.71 15.70 -0.45
C ARG A 236 3.92 15.87 -1.94
N ALA A 237 4.48 14.86 -2.63
CA ALA A 237 4.64 14.89 -4.07
C ALA A 237 3.29 15.04 -4.80
N LEU A 238 2.28 14.27 -4.40
CA LEU A 238 0.94 14.37 -5.00
C LEU A 238 0.28 15.73 -4.71
N ARG A 239 0.41 16.24 -3.48
CA ARG A 239 -0.11 17.56 -3.12
C ARG A 239 0.56 18.65 -3.96
N GLU A 240 1.88 18.63 -4.08
CA GLU A 240 2.66 19.62 -4.85
C GLU A 240 2.26 19.59 -6.32
N GLU A 241 2.06 18.41 -6.91
CA GLU A 241 1.62 18.25 -8.30
C GLU A 241 0.29 18.98 -8.59
N PHE A 242 -0.68 18.90 -7.68
CA PHE A 242 -2.04 19.42 -7.92
C PHE A 242 -2.32 20.79 -7.31
N LEU A 243 -1.63 21.17 -6.22
CA LEU A 243 -1.89 22.39 -5.47
C LEU A 243 -0.67 23.33 -5.37
N GLY A 244 0.52 22.89 -5.80
CA GLY A 244 1.77 23.63 -5.62
C GLY A 244 2.01 23.96 -4.14
N ASP A 245 2.34 25.23 -3.87
CA ASP A 245 2.69 25.72 -2.53
C ASP A 245 1.49 26.13 -1.66
N ASP A 246 0.26 25.72 -2.00
CA ASP A 246 -0.93 26.07 -1.19
C ASP A 246 -0.73 25.63 0.28
N PRO A 247 -0.69 26.56 1.25
CA PRO A 247 -0.44 26.23 2.66
C PRO A 247 -1.66 25.59 3.34
N HIS A 248 -2.86 25.74 2.77
CA HIS A 248 -4.13 25.35 3.39
C HIS A 248 -4.18 23.87 3.82
N PRO A 249 -3.84 22.86 2.97
CA PRO A 249 -3.89 21.46 3.40
C PRO A 249 -2.96 21.15 4.58
N ALA A 250 -1.77 21.75 4.62
CA ALA A 250 -0.85 21.57 5.74
C ALA A 250 -1.35 22.26 7.02
N HIS A 251 -2.01 23.39 6.88
CA HIS A 251 -2.63 24.09 7.99
C HIS A 251 -3.81 23.29 8.58
N VAL A 252 -4.70 22.77 7.72
CA VAL A 252 -5.81 21.88 8.12
C VAL A 252 -5.28 20.61 8.81
N ALA A 253 -4.19 20.01 8.31
CA ALA A 253 -3.55 18.88 8.96
C ALA A 253 -3.09 19.22 10.41
N GLY A 254 -2.50 20.40 10.60
CA GLY A 254 -2.09 20.89 11.91
C GLY A 254 -3.26 21.11 12.87
N LEU A 255 -4.41 21.59 12.39
CA LEU A 255 -5.63 21.75 13.19
C LEU A 255 -6.28 20.41 13.52
N ALA A 256 -6.35 19.49 12.55
CA ALA A 256 -6.90 18.15 12.75
C ALA A 256 -6.11 17.40 13.83
N ARG A 257 -4.77 17.50 13.81
CA ARG A 257 -3.91 16.94 14.86
C ARG A 257 -4.21 17.53 16.24
N GLN A 258 -4.33 18.87 16.34
CA GLN A 258 -4.67 19.52 17.62
C GLN A 258 -6.02 19.04 18.19
N LEU A 259 -7.02 18.84 17.32
CA LEU A 259 -8.32 18.31 17.72
C LEU A 259 -8.18 16.86 18.20
N MET A 260 -7.59 15.99 17.39
CA MET A 260 -7.38 14.58 17.70
C MET A 260 -6.63 14.37 19.03
N ASP A 261 -5.60 15.17 19.28
CA ASP A 261 -4.80 15.08 20.52
C ASP A 261 -5.65 15.45 21.76
N GLN A 262 -6.50 16.47 21.65
CA GLN A 262 -7.32 16.96 22.76
C GLN A 262 -8.58 16.13 22.98
N THR A 263 -9.10 15.47 21.95
CA THR A 263 -10.29 14.62 22.02
C THR A 263 -9.98 13.13 22.20
N ALA A 264 -8.69 12.74 22.28
CA ALA A 264 -8.27 11.35 22.43
C ALA A 264 -9.04 10.55 23.50
N PRO A 265 -9.36 11.09 24.70
CA PRO A 265 -10.15 10.39 25.71
C PRO A 265 -11.59 10.04 25.30
N LEU A 266 -12.11 10.62 24.23
CA LEU A 266 -13.49 10.45 23.76
C LEU A 266 -13.65 9.33 22.72
N HIS A 267 -12.57 8.94 22.05
CA HIS A 267 -12.66 8.06 20.88
C HIS A 267 -11.57 6.99 20.77
N GLU A 268 -10.55 7.00 21.65
CA GLU A 268 -9.53 5.95 21.74
C GLU A 268 -8.84 5.63 20.39
N LEU A 269 -8.69 6.64 19.53
CA LEU A 269 -8.01 6.47 18.23
C LEU A 269 -6.50 6.43 18.46
N THR A 270 -5.83 5.51 17.76
CA THR A 270 -4.39 5.25 17.83
C THR A 270 -3.61 6.27 17.01
N ASP A 271 -2.27 6.22 17.13
CA ASP A 271 -1.39 7.07 16.34
C ASP A 271 -1.46 6.78 14.84
N ASP A 272 -1.75 5.52 14.45
CA ASP A 272 -1.95 5.16 13.04
C ASP A 272 -3.12 5.93 12.42
N GLU A 273 -4.21 6.05 13.15
CA GLU A 273 -5.40 6.76 12.68
C GLU A 273 -5.20 8.26 12.64
N ARG A 274 -4.42 8.79 13.58
CA ARG A 274 -3.95 10.18 13.52
C ARG A 274 -3.14 10.40 12.24
N ALA A 275 -2.22 9.50 11.92
CA ALA A 275 -1.43 9.57 10.70
C ALA A 275 -2.31 9.50 9.44
N LEU A 276 -3.36 8.68 9.42
CA LEU A 276 -4.30 8.62 8.29
C LEU A 276 -5.16 9.88 8.15
N VAL A 277 -5.56 10.52 9.26
CA VAL A 277 -6.23 11.82 9.24
C VAL A 277 -5.30 12.90 8.69
N GLU A 278 -4.03 12.92 9.09
CA GLU A 278 -3.02 13.84 8.56
C GLU A 278 -2.83 13.67 7.05
N VAL A 279 -2.68 12.43 6.57
CA VAL A 279 -2.60 12.11 5.14
C VAL A 279 -3.83 12.63 4.40
N ALA A 280 -5.03 12.34 4.92
CA ALA A 280 -6.27 12.80 4.31
C ALA A 280 -6.36 14.33 4.30
N ALA A 281 -5.93 15.02 5.35
CA ALA A 281 -5.90 16.47 5.43
C ALA A 281 -4.97 17.09 4.37
N HIS A 282 -3.81 16.48 4.09
CA HIS A 282 -2.94 16.94 3.02
C HIS A 282 -3.52 16.77 1.62
N LEU A 283 -4.44 15.81 1.43
CA LEU A 283 -4.96 15.41 0.13
C LEU A 283 -6.43 15.80 -0.11
N HIS A 284 -7.15 16.29 0.91
CA HIS A 284 -8.61 16.47 0.85
C HIS A 284 -9.04 17.39 -0.31
N ASP A 285 -8.16 18.30 -0.71
CA ASP A 285 -8.48 19.44 -1.56
C ASP A 285 -7.87 19.40 -2.97
N ILE A 286 -7.05 18.39 -3.28
CA ILE A 286 -6.31 18.30 -4.55
C ILE A 286 -7.23 18.31 -5.78
N GLY A 287 -8.49 17.89 -5.63
CA GLY A 287 -9.52 17.92 -6.67
C GLY A 287 -9.95 19.32 -7.12
N ARG A 288 -9.58 20.39 -6.39
CA ARG A 288 -9.85 21.77 -6.82
C ARG A 288 -9.10 22.17 -8.08
N SER A 289 -7.96 21.52 -8.35
CA SER A 289 -7.21 21.65 -9.61
C SER A 289 -8.09 21.31 -10.83
N LEU A 290 -9.10 20.45 -10.64
CA LEU A 290 -10.04 20.04 -11.69
C LEU A 290 -11.32 20.88 -11.66
N SER A 291 -11.95 21.02 -10.49
CA SER A 291 -13.20 21.79 -10.34
C SER A 291 -13.46 22.14 -8.88
N LEU A 292 -13.86 23.38 -8.61
CA LEU A 292 -14.34 23.80 -7.29
C LEU A 292 -15.61 23.07 -6.88
N SER A 293 -16.52 22.85 -7.84
CA SER A 293 -17.79 22.17 -7.58
C SER A 293 -17.56 20.67 -7.45
N GLY A 294 -17.84 20.15 -6.26
CA GLY A 294 -17.70 18.73 -6.00
C GLY A 294 -16.26 18.23 -5.91
N HIS A 295 -15.26 19.08 -5.66
CA HIS A 295 -13.85 18.70 -5.54
C HIS A 295 -13.60 17.49 -4.63
N HIS A 296 -14.30 17.32 -3.52
CA HIS A 296 -14.24 16.11 -2.68
C HIS A 296 -14.38 14.76 -3.45
N ARG A 297 -15.11 14.72 -4.57
CA ARG A 297 -15.15 13.56 -5.50
C ARG A 297 -13.89 13.44 -6.32
N HIS A 298 -13.42 14.55 -6.85
CA HIS A 298 -12.21 14.64 -7.68
C HIS A 298 -10.97 14.33 -6.85
N SER A 299 -10.85 14.85 -5.62
CA SER A 299 -9.77 14.52 -4.69
C SER A 299 -9.73 13.02 -4.42
N ALA A 300 -10.87 12.41 -4.06
CA ALA A 300 -10.92 10.97 -3.84
C ALA A 300 -10.53 10.17 -5.09
N TYR A 301 -11.00 10.59 -6.27
CA TYR A 301 -10.62 9.97 -7.54
C TYR A 301 -9.11 10.06 -7.81
N LEU A 302 -8.52 11.25 -7.63
CA LEU A 302 -7.08 11.47 -7.82
C LEU A 302 -6.26 10.63 -6.84
N VAL A 303 -6.62 10.62 -5.55
CA VAL A 303 -5.96 9.80 -4.53
C VAL A 303 -6.02 8.30 -4.86
N GLU A 304 -7.18 7.81 -5.31
CA GLU A 304 -7.37 6.39 -5.66
C GLU A 304 -6.47 5.94 -6.83
N HIS A 305 -6.11 6.87 -7.72
CA HIS A 305 -5.34 6.59 -8.93
C HIS A 305 -3.91 7.13 -8.90
N ALA A 306 -3.46 7.68 -7.76
CA ALA A 306 -2.13 8.28 -7.61
C ALA A 306 -1.02 7.26 -7.30
N ASP A 307 -1.36 5.99 -7.05
CA ASP A 307 -0.43 4.94 -6.66
C ASP A 307 0.51 5.36 -5.49
N LEU A 308 -0.10 5.91 -4.42
CA LEU A 308 0.59 6.36 -3.22
C LEU A 308 1.43 5.23 -2.59
N ARG A 309 2.63 5.58 -2.12
CA ARG A 309 3.57 4.64 -1.47
C ARG A 309 3.44 4.75 0.04
N GLY A 310 3.80 3.70 0.77
CA GLY A 310 3.67 3.72 2.24
C GLY A 310 2.23 3.60 2.76
N ILE A 311 1.26 3.27 1.90
CA ILE A 311 -0.17 3.17 2.24
C ILE A 311 -0.68 1.80 1.78
N SER A 312 -1.21 1.02 2.70
CA SER A 312 -1.85 -0.27 2.39
C SER A 312 -3.21 -0.07 1.71
N PRO A 313 -3.76 -1.07 1.01
CA PRO A 313 -5.11 -0.97 0.44
C PRO A 313 -6.19 -0.67 1.49
N ASP A 314 -6.06 -1.20 2.70
CA ASP A 314 -7.01 -0.97 3.79
C ASP A 314 -6.92 0.49 4.28
N ASP A 315 -5.70 1.01 4.47
CA ASP A 315 -5.45 2.42 4.82
C ASP A 315 -5.91 3.36 3.71
N LEU A 316 -5.69 3.00 2.44
CA LEU A 316 -6.16 3.76 1.29
C LEU A 316 -7.69 3.86 1.32
N GLY A 317 -8.40 2.78 1.69
CA GLY A 317 -9.84 2.83 1.87
C GLY A 317 -10.29 3.84 2.93
N VAL A 318 -9.54 3.93 4.03
CA VAL A 318 -9.74 4.94 5.09
C VAL A 318 -9.50 6.34 4.54
N VAL A 319 -8.32 6.60 3.98
CA VAL A 319 -7.94 7.91 3.42
C VAL A 319 -8.94 8.36 2.36
N LEU A 320 -9.36 7.48 1.45
CA LEU A 320 -10.38 7.78 0.44
C LEU A 320 -11.71 8.16 1.08
N SER A 321 -12.12 7.47 2.14
CA SER A 321 -13.35 7.80 2.87
C SER A 321 -13.24 9.18 3.54
N LEU A 322 -12.10 9.52 4.14
CA LEU A 322 -11.87 10.82 4.75
C LEU A 322 -11.85 11.94 3.70
N VAL A 323 -11.08 11.77 2.63
CA VAL A 323 -10.99 12.73 1.51
C VAL A 323 -12.35 12.92 0.83
N ARG A 324 -13.09 11.83 0.58
CA ARG A 324 -14.40 11.86 -0.08
C ARG A 324 -15.44 12.61 0.74
N PHE A 325 -15.37 12.51 2.06
CA PHE A 325 -16.34 13.02 3.02
C PHE A 325 -15.75 14.08 3.96
N HIS A 326 -14.71 14.80 3.56
CA HIS A 326 -14.23 16.00 4.30
C HIS A 326 -15.26 17.14 4.25
N ARG A 327 -16.31 17.01 3.44
CA ARG A 327 -17.48 17.90 3.38
C ARG A 327 -18.75 17.12 2.99
N GLY A 328 -19.91 17.67 3.32
CA GLY A 328 -21.22 17.11 2.93
C GLY A 328 -21.78 16.04 3.86
N GLY A 329 -21.15 15.84 5.03
CA GLY A 329 -21.64 15.01 6.14
C GLY A 329 -20.86 13.71 6.33
N ALA A 330 -21.45 12.78 7.09
CA ALA A 330 -20.82 11.52 7.49
C ALA A 330 -20.52 10.58 6.29
N PRO A 331 -19.43 9.78 6.36
CA PRO A 331 -19.20 8.66 5.45
C PRO A 331 -20.38 7.68 5.37
N ARG A 332 -20.69 7.26 4.13
CA ARG A 332 -21.90 6.48 3.81
C ARG A 332 -21.55 5.13 3.20
N VAL A 333 -22.32 4.09 3.54
CA VAL A 333 -22.18 2.72 3.00
C VAL A 333 -22.45 2.59 1.50
N SER A 334 -22.94 3.64 0.85
CA SER A 334 -23.02 3.70 -0.61
C SER A 334 -21.64 3.89 -1.26
N TYR A 335 -20.64 4.37 -0.52
CA TYR A 335 -19.27 4.52 -1.02
C TYR A 335 -18.49 3.20 -0.83
N PRO A 336 -18.02 2.54 -1.91
CA PRO A 336 -17.45 1.20 -1.83
C PRO A 336 -16.28 1.03 -0.85
N PRO A 337 -15.26 1.94 -0.81
CA PRO A 337 -14.17 1.81 0.15
C PRO A 337 -14.66 1.82 1.60
N PHE A 338 -15.60 2.71 1.93
CA PHE A 338 -16.19 2.78 3.28
C PHE A 338 -17.04 1.54 3.59
N ARG A 339 -17.82 1.04 2.62
CA ARG A 339 -18.67 -0.15 2.79
C ARG A 339 -17.84 -1.39 3.09
N ALA A 340 -16.66 -1.49 2.50
CA ALA A 340 -15.77 -2.64 2.59
C ALA A 340 -15.25 -2.91 4.01
N MET A 341 -15.15 -1.86 4.83
CA MET A 341 -14.63 -1.94 6.19
C MET A 341 -15.60 -2.64 7.15
N ALA A 342 -15.05 -3.25 8.22
CA ALA A 342 -15.84 -3.76 9.33
C ALA A 342 -16.64 -2.64 10.05
N PRO A 343 -17.77 -2.95 10.71
CA PRO A 343 -18.58 -1.96 11.44
C PRO A 343 -17.79 -1.09 12.41
N GLU A 344 -16.83 -1.68 13.14
CA GLU A 344 -16.00 -1.03 14.14
C GLU A 344 -15.03 -0.04 13.48
N ALA A 345 -14.37 -0.45 12.40
CA ALA A 345 -13.52 0.42 11.59
C ALA A 345 -14.33 1.59 10.98
N ARG A 346 -15.56 1.33 10.50
CA ARG A 346 -16.44 2.40 10.00
C ARG A 346 -16.81 3.42 11.08
N ALA A 347 -17.00 2.99 12.33
CA ALA A 347 -17.27 3.89 13.44
C ALA A 347 -16.06 4.79 13.72
N ARG A 348 -14.84 4.22 13.73
CA ARG A 348 -13.59 4.96 13.88
C ARG A 348 -13.37 5.97 12.74
N VAL A 349 -13.64 5.57 11.49
CA VAL A 349 -13.59 6.46 10.31
C VAL A 349 -14.59 7.61 10.39
N ARG A 350 -15.75 7.43 11.01
CA ARG A 350 -16.69 8.54 11.23
C ARG A 350 -16.13 9.59 12.18
N VAL A 351 -15.49 9.17 13.26
CA VAL A 351 -14.82 10.10 14.18
C VAL A 351 -13.69 10.84 13.46
N MET A 352 -12.83 10.11 12.75
CA MET A 352 -11.75 10.69 11.94
C MET A 352 -12.28 11.73 10.93
N ALA A 353 -13.36 11.41 10.22
CA ALA A 353 -13.99 12.32 9.26
C ALA A 353 -14.58 13.57 9.94
N ALA A 354 -15.11 13.43 11.17
CA ALA A 354 -15.61 14.56 11.93
C ALA A 354 -14.47 15.51 12.33
N MET A 355 -13.32 14.98 12.76
CA MET A 355 -12.16 15.80 13.12
C MET A 355 -11.60 16.55 11.91
N LEU A 356 -11.51 15.86 10.76
CA LEU A 356 -11.10 16.51 9.50
C LEU A 356 -12.10 17.59 9.06
N GLN A 357 -13.40 17.32 9.16
CA GLN A 357 -14.46 18.30 8.83
C GLN A 357 -14.41 19.54 9.71
N LEU A 358 -14.15 19.38 11.02
CA LEU A 358 -13.97 20.52 11.92
C LEU A 358 -12.70 21.30 11.57
N ALA A 359 -11.58 20.61 11.34
CA ALA A 359 -10.32 21.26 10.97
C ALA A 359 -10.42 22.08 9.67
N ASP A 360 -11.02 21.52 8.63
CA ASP A 360 -11.29 22.23 7.36
C ASP A 360 -12.22 23.43 7.56
N ALA A 361 -13.25 23.28 8.39
CA ALA A 361 -14.18 24.36 8.69
C ALA A 361 -13.53 25.52 9.47
N LEU A 362 -12.53 25.23 10.31
CA LEU A 362 -11.78 26.25 11.07
C LEU A 362 -10.87 27.10 10.18
N ASP A 363 -10.38 26.58 9.06
CA ASP A 363 -9.57 27.33 8.07
C ASP A 363 -10.32 27.60 6.76
N ARG A 364 -11.63 27.79 6.88
CA ARG A 364 -12.50 28.02 5.72
C ARG A 364 -12.14 29.25 4.87
N PRO A 365 -11.71 30.39 5.45
CA PRO A 365 -11.21 31.53 4.67
C PRO A 365 -9.89 31.23 3.94
N ARG A 366 -9.17 30.16 4.33
CA ARG A 366 -7.83 29.79 3.83
C ARG A 366 -6.74 30.81 4.05
N ASP A 367 -6.89 31.61 5.09
CA ASP A 367 -5.91 32.62 5.48
C ASP A 367 -5.02 32.16 6.63
N GLY A 368 -5.26 30.97 7.19
CA GLY A 368 -4.51 30.43 8.33
C GLY A 368 -4.65 31.28 9.59
N SER A 369 -5.75 32.03 9.71
CA SER A 369 -6.06 32.88 10.86
C SER A 369 -6.15 32.05 12.15
N VAL A 370 -6.87 30.92 12.11
CA VAL A 370 -6.98 30.00 13.24
C VAL A 370 -5.71 29.15 13.36
N ARG A 371 -4.72 29.62 14.13
CA ARG A 371 -3.47 28.86 14.34
C ARG A 371 -3.57 27.81 15.45
N ARG A 372 -4.48 28.02 16.38
CA ARG A 372 -4.65 27.19 17.57
C ARG A 372 -6.13 26.98 17.86
N VAL A 373 -6.49 25.73 18.13
CA VAL A 373 -7.80 25.36 18.64
C VAL A 373 -7.64 24.70 20.00
N VAL A 374 -8.46 25.13 20.96
CA VAL A 374 -8.53 24.53 22.30
C VAL A 374 -9.88 23.84 22.44
N ALA A 375 -9.86 22.55 22.70
CA ALA A 375 -11.06 21.75 22.91
C ALA A 375 -11.16 21.39 24.40
N ALA A 376 -12.24 21.83 25.05
CA ALA A 376 -12.50 21.57 26.46
C ALA A 376 -13.76 20.70 26.61
N ASP A 377 -13.60 19.46 27.09
CA ASP A 377 -14.73 18.58 27.42
C ASP A 377 -15.27 18.93 28.81
N THR A 378 -16.56 19.25 28.88
CA THR A 378 -17.30 19.49 30.13
C THR A 378 -18.07 18.26 30.61
N GLY A 379 -17.96 17.14 29.89
CA GLY A 379 -18.68 15.89 30.12
C GLY A 379 -19.97 15.79 29.31
N THR A 380 -20.66 16.91 29.08
CA THR A 380 -21.85 16.97 28.21
C THR A 380 -21.55 17.66 26.89
N SER A 381 -20.63 18.61 26.88
CA SER A 381 -20.29 19.42 25.71
C SER A 381 -18.79 19.49 25.48
N LEU A 382 -18.39 19.58 24.22
CA LEU A 382 -17.03 19.91 23.79
C LEU A 382 -17.01 21.35 23.31
N LEU A 383 -16.37 22.23 24.09
CA LEU A 383 -16.24 23.65 23.77
C LEU A 383 -14.98 23.87 22.93
N LEU A 384 -15.14 24.36 21.70
CA LEU A 384 -14.05 24.72 20.82
C LEU A 384 -13.76 26.22 20.92
N ARG A 385 -12.55 26.58 21.32
CA ARG A 385 -12.08 27.97 21.39
C ARG A 385 -10.95 28.20 20.40
N THR A 386 -10.98 29.36 19.74
CA THR A 386 -9.95 29.79 18.78
C THR A 386 -9.36 31.11 19.25
N PRO A 387 -8.28 31.09 20.05
CA PRO A 387 -7.75 32.29 20.70
C PRO A 387 -7.39 33.39 19.69
N GLY A 388 -8.03 34.55 19.84
CA GLY A 388 -7.77 35.72 19.00
C GLY A 388 -8.46 35.71 17.63
N VAL A 389 -9.36 34.76 17.37
CA VAL A 389 -10.13 34.68 16.13
C VAL A 389 -11.61 34.54 16.47
N ASP A 390 -12.43 35.46 15.95
CA ASP A 390 -13.88 35.39 16.08
C ASP A 390 -14.48 34.62 14.90
N LEU A 391 -14.98 33.40 15.17
CA LEU A 391 -15.63 32.55 14.17
C LEU A 391 -17.15 32.78 14.06
N THR A 392 -17.73 33.70 14.83
CA THR A 392 -19.16 34.02 14.80
C THR A 392 -19.67 34.33 13.37
N PRO A 393 -18.92 35.05 12.51
CA PRO A 393 -19.33 35.28 11.11
C PRO A 393 -19.52 34.00 10.27
N HIS A 394 -18.91 32.88 10.69
CA HIS A 394 -18.93 31.60 9.98
C HIS A 394 -19.75 30.52 10.72
N ALA A 395 -20.35 30.85 11.88
CA ALA A 395 -21.00 29.87 12.76
C ALA A 395 -22.10 29.05 12.06
N SER A 396 -22.95 29.69 11.25
CA SER A 396 -24.03 29.00 10.51
C SER A 396 -23.50 28.01 9.46
N GLU A 397 -22.32 28.26 8.90
CA GLU A 397 -21.70 27.37 7.93
C GLU A 397 -21.01 26.16 8.61
N MET A 398 -20.62 26.34 9.88
CA MET A 398 -20.00 25.32 10.72
C MET A 398 -21.02 24.43 11.45
N GLU A 399 -22.24 24.89 11.65
CA GLU A 399 -23.30 24.22 12.43
C GLU A 399 -23.45 22.72 12.09
N ALA A 400 -23.59 22.38 10.82
CA ALA A 400 -23.70 20.98 10.39
C ALA A 400 -22.46 20.12 10.70
N ARG A 401 -21.27 20.72 10.82
CA ARG A 401 -20.01 20.04 11.14
C ARG A 401 -19.89 19.84 12.64
N LEU A 402 -20.30 20.83 13.42
CA LEU A 402 -20.41 20.75 14.87
C LEU A 402 -21.42 19.66 15.28
N GLU A 403 -22.60 19.64 14.65
CA GLU A 403 -23.62 18.61 14.89
C GLU A 403 -23.09 17.20 14.55
N TYR A 404 -22.45 17.06 13.38
CA TYR A 404 -21.85 15.78 12.99
C TYR A 404 -20.77 15.33 13.96
N ALA A 405 -19.85 16.23 14.34
CA ALA A 405 -18.80 15.92 15.31
C ALA A 405 -19.38 15.56 16.68
N GLY A 406 -20.45 16.23 17.09
CA GLY A 406 -21.13 15.90 18.33
C GLY A 406 -21.76 14.52 18.32
N SER A 407 -22.41 14.15 17.21
CA SER A 407 -22.91 12.79 17.02
C SER A 407 -21.79 11.74 17.02
N ALA A 408 -20.65 12.05 16.40
CA ALA A 408 -19.51 11.13 16.32
C ALA A 408 -18.79 10.94 17.67
N LEU A 409 -18.68 12.01 18.47
CA LEU A 409 -17.97 12.01 19.77
C LEU A 409 -18.89 11.71 20.97
N GLY A 410 -20.21 11.68 20.78
CA GLY A 410 -21.15 11.58 21.90
C GLY A 410 -21.10 12.79 22.82
N ARG A 411 -20.97 14.00 22.25
CA ARG A 411 -20.94 15.29 22.96
C ARG A 411 -21.75 16.34 22.21
N HIS A 412 -22.25 17.36 22.89
CA HIS A 412 -22.69 18.58 22.20
C HIS A 412 -21.46 19.42 21.83
N VAL A 413 -21.23 19.75 20.56
CA VAL A 413 -20.04 20.51 20.15
C VAL A 413 -20.44 21.93 19.79
N GLU A 414 -19.78 22.92 20.37
CA GLU A 414 -20.07 24.34 20.12
C GLU A 414 -18.80 25.20 20.13
N ILE A 415 -18.86 26.36 19.48
CA ILE A 415 -17.80 27.35 19.50
C ILE A 415 -17.98 28.23 20.73
N ALA A 416 -16.97 28.29 21.58
CA ALA A 416 -16.89 29.19 22.72
C ALA A 416 -15.87 30.32 22.40
N GLN A 417 -16.23 31.55 22.75
CA GLN A 417 -15.36 32.72 22.62
C GLN A 417 -14.46 32.88 23.84
#